data_AF-A0A3D0XSP6-F1
#
_entry.id   AF-A0A3D0XSP6-F1
#
_cell.length_a   1.000
_cell.length_b   1.000
_cell.length_c   1.000
_cell.angle_alpha   90.00
_cell.angle_beta   90.00
_cell.angle_gamma   90.00
#
_symmetry.space_group_name_H-M   'P 1'
#
loop_
_entity.id
_entity.type
_entity.pdbx_description
1 polymer ?
#
loop_
_entity_poly.entity_id
_entity_poly.type
_entity_poly.pdbx_seq_one_letter_code
_entity_poly.pdbx_strand_id
1 'polypeptide(L)'
;KKLNLKNQTNIRTLGNIIPDCWIYIQDPGVQLGRIQIFNNWSPYMVAKPLDTVWIGLEYFCTEGDAFWNMTEKQCTAFAAGELVKMGILSSPEDILDSHRVRVKKAYPAYFDTYAQIDRLIAYLNQFENLYCIGRNGQHHYNNMDHSMMTAFESVDNILSEKKDKANIWNVNTDGDYQEENKKEG
;
A
#
# COMPACT_ATOMS: atom_id res chain seq x y z
N LYS A 1 16.13 6.77 16.10
CA LYS A 1 17.47 7.40 15.91
C LYS A 1 18.25 6.66 14.84
N LYS A 2 18.64 5.40 15.09
CA LYS A 2 19.27 4.53 14.09
C LYS A 2 18.55 3.18 14.06
N LEU A 3 18.63 2.49 12.92
CA LEU A 3 18.21 1.10 12.80
C LEU A 3 19.39 0.20 13.20
N ASN A 4 19.09 -0.96 13.78
CA ASN A 4 20.10 -1.99 14.06
C ASN A 4 20.54 -2.72 12.78
N LEU A 5 19.71 -2.70 11.75
CA LEU A 5 19.99 -3.31 10.44
C LEU A 5 21.29 -2.77 9.84
N LYS A 6 22.09 -3.66 9.27
CA LYS A 6 23.40 -3.35 8.69
C LYS A 6 23.37 -3.54 7.18
N ASN A 7 23.89 -2.56 6.45
CA ASN A 7 24.12 -2.72 5.03
C ASN A 7 25.28 -3.70 4.81
N GLN A 8 24.96 -4.90 4.35
CA GLN A 8 25.93 -5.92 3.96
C GLN A 8 26.12 -6.00 2.44
N THR A 9 25.54 -5.06 1.70
CA THR A 9 25.60 -5.00 0.24
C THR A 9 26.71 -4.04 -0.23
N ASN A 10 26.99 -4.05 -1.53
CA ASN A 10 27.89 -3.08 -2.16
C ASN A 10 27.19 -1.76 -2.54
N ILE A 11 25.88 -1.64 -2.28
CA ILE A 11 25.10 -0.45 -2.62
C ILE A 11 25.35 0.63 -1.57
N ARG A 12 25.85 1.78 -2.01
CA ARG A 12 26.10 2.92 -1.13
C ARG A 12 24.79 3.66 -0.84
N THR A 13 24.56 3.96 0.43
CA THR A 13 23.41 4.70 0.92
C THR A 13 23.87 5.85 1.81
N LEU A 14 23.00 6.86 1.94
CA LEU A 14 23.24 7.95 2.88
C LEU A 14 23.25 7.41 4.32
N GLY A 15 24.30 7.69 5.08
CA GLY A 15 24.44 7.19 6.45
C GLY A 15 24.73 5.69 6.59
N ASN A 16 25.03 4.99 5.48
CA ASN A 16 25.32 3.55 5.43
C ASN A 16 24.23 2.66 6.05
N ILE A 17 22.96 3.05 5.87
CA ILE A 17 21.79 2.22 6.19
C ILE A 17 21.57 1.17 5.10
N ILE A 18 20.71 0.19 5.35
CA ILE A 18 20.34 -0.80 4.31
C ILE A 18 19.76 -0.12 3.06
N PRO A 19 19.96 -0.67 1.85
CA PRO A 19 19.59 -0.02 0.60
C PRO A 19 18.10 -0.12 0.24
N ASP A 20 17.33 -0.92 0.98
CA ASP A 20 15.94 -1.20 0.68
C ASP A 20 15.04 0.03 0.82
N CYS A 21 14.16 0.27 -0.15
CA CYS A 21 13.09 1.26 -0.01
C CYS A 21 11.92 0.72 0.80
N TRP A 22 11.66 -0.59 0.72
CA TRP A 22 10.65 -1.30 1.50
C TRP A 22 11.06 -2.75 1.77
N ILE A 23 10.49 -3.33 2.82
CA ILE A 23 10.72 -4.70 3.26
C ILE A 23 9.37 -5.32 3.63
N TYR A 24 9.08 -6.50 3.09
CA TYR A 24 7.91 -7.28 3.48
C TYR A 24 8.24 -8.15 4.69
N ILE A 25 7.31 -8.19 5.63
CA ILE A 25 7.45 -8.94 6.89
C ILE A 25 6.50 -10.15 6.82
N GLN A 26 7.08 -11.33 6.98
CA GLN A 26 6.37 -12.62 6.93
C GLN A 26 6.53 -13.39 8.25
N ASP A 27 6.93 -12.70 9.32
CA ASP A 27 7.10 -13.30 10.65
C ASP A 27 5.73 -13.41 11.35
N PRO A 28 5.23 -14.62 11.64
CA PRO A 28 3.93 -14.80 12.30
C PRO A 28 3.91 -14.29 13.75
N GLY A 29 5.07 -13.95 14.31
CA GLY A 29 5.22 -13.38 15.65
C GLY A 29 4.87 -11.89 15.72
N VAL A 30 4.60 -11.22 14.61
CA VAL A 30 4.24 -9.79 14.55
C VAL A 30 3.06 -9.57 13.60
N GLN A 31 2.34 -8.45 13.77
CA GLN A 31 1.24 -8.03 12.90
C GLN A 31 1.70 -7.12 11.75
N LEU A 32 2.88 -6.50 11.88
CA LEU A 32 3.47 -5.66 10.85
C LEU A 32 3.60 -6.39 9.51
N GLY A 33 3.10 -5.81 8.43
CA GLY A 33 3.16 -6.40 7.09
C GLY A 33 4.26 -5.82 6.20
N ARG A 34 4.54 -4.51 6.33
CA ARG A 34 5.57 -3.85 5.52
C ARG A 34 6.25 -2.71 6.26
N ILE A 35 7.55 -2.59 6.05
CA ILE A 35 8.38 -1.46 6.46
C ILE A 35 8.80 -0.68 5.20
N GLN A 36 8.81 0.64 5.29
CA GLN A 36 9.39 1.52 4.28
C GLN A 36 10.50 2.37 4.91
N ILE A 37 11.56 2.67 4.16
CA ILE A 37 12.71 3.46 4.64
C ILE A 37 12.78 4.75 3.85
N PHE A 38 12.18 5.82 4.36
CA PHE A 38 11.97 7.06 3.61
C PHE A 38 13.26 7.77 3.23
N ASN A 39 14.34 7.59 4.00
CA ASN A 39 15.68 8.10 3.66
C ASN A 39 16.15 7.62 2.27
N ASN A 40 15.75 6.41 1.85
CA ASN A 40 16.16 5.82 0.58
C ASN A 40 15.28 6.26 -0.59
N TRP A 41 14.07 6.76 -0.33
CA TRP A 41 13.22 7.37 -1.36
C TRP A 41 13.73 8.76 -1.74
N SER A 42 14.09 9.57 -0.74
CA SER A 42 14.74 10.86 -0.94
C SER A 42 15.27 11.40 0.39
N PRO A 43 16.48 11.99 0.44
CA PRO A 43 17.02 12.60 1.66
C PRO A 43 16.18 13.79 2.15
N TYR A 44 15.38 14.41 1.27
CA TYR A 44 14.53 15.56 1.61
C TYR A 44 13.23 15.17 2.32
N MET A 45 12.91 13.88 2.41
CA MET A 45 11.76 13.40 3.18
C MET A 45 12.02 13.36 4.69
N VAL A 46 13.27 13.57 5.12
CA VAL A 46 13.68 13.52 6.53
C VAL A 46 14.51 14.75 6.86
N ALA A 47 14.17 15.44 7.94
CA ALA A 47 14.81 16.72 8.28
C ALA A 47 16.32 16.62 8.57
N LYS A 48 16.78 15.50 9.15
CA LYS A 48 18.19 15.23 9.48
C LYS A 48 18.63 13.85 8.96
N PRO A 49 18.74 13.66 7.63
CA PRO A 49 18.80 12.34 7.03
C PRO A 49 20.11 11.57 7.29
N LEU A 50 21.16 12.25 7.80
CA LEU A 50 22.40 11.65 8.27
C LEU A 50 22.34 11.15 9.73
N ASP A 51 21.45 11.73 10.54
CA ASP A 51 21.37 11.47 11.98
C ASP A 51 20.15 10.64 12.38
N THR A 52 19.11 10.70 11.55
CA THR A 52 17.81 10.08 11.81
C THR A 52 17.30 9.29 10.62
N VAL A 53 16.64 8.18 10.91
CA VAL A 53 15.90 7.38 9.93
C VAL A 53 14.41 7.50 10.21
N TRP A 54 13.62 7.78 9.18
CA TRP A 54 12.16 7.73 9.26
C TRP A 54 11.67 6.45 8.56
N ILE A 55 10.91 5.63 9.28
CA ILE A 55 10.36 4.38 8.75
C ILE A 55 8.83 4.44 8.69
N GLY A 56 8.27 3.96 7.59
CA GLY A 56 6.83 3.74 7.44
C GLY A 56 6.49 2.33 7.85
N LEU A 57 5.43 2.16 8.62
CA LEU A 57 4.96 0.86 9.07
C LEU A 57 3.53 0.65 8.58
N GLU A 58 3.28 -0.47 7.91
CA GLU A 58 1.96 -0.82 7.41
C GLU A 58 1.40 -2.04 8.12
N TYR A 59 0.22 -1.84 8.67
CA TYR A 59 -0.56 -2.85 9.37
C TYR A 59 -1.91 -3.01 8.66
N PHE A 60 -2.31 -4.26 8.47
CA PHE A 60 -3.62 -4.61 7.97
C PHE A 60 -4.57 -4.85 9.15
N CYS A 61 -5.75 -4.25 9.10
CA CYS A 61 -6.77 -4.36 10.14
C CYS A 61 -8.16 -4.13 9.55
N THR A 62 -9.18 -4.59 10.27
CA THR A 62 -10.59 -4.34 9.95
C THR A 62 -11.09 -3.13 10.74
N GLU A 63 -11.94 -2.32 10.12
CA GLU A 63 -12.57 -1.20 10.82
C GLU A 63 -13.33 -1.69 12.06
N GLY A 64 -12.97 -1.14 13.22
CA GLY A 64 -13.59 -1.48 14.50
C GLY A 64 -12.92 -2.64 15.25
N ASP A 65 -11.88 -3.28 14.70
CA ASP A 65 -11.11 -4.28 15.45
C ASP A 65 -10.24 -3.66 16.56
N ALA A 66 -9.59 -4.52 17.35
CA ALA A 66 -8.76 -4.10 18.47
C ALA A 66 -7.60 -3.18 18.06
N PHE A 67 -6.96 -3.46 16.92
CA PHE A 67 -5.84 -2.66 16.40
C PHE A 67 -6.32 -1.31 15.85
N TRP A 68 -7.41 -1.31 15.08
CA TRP A 68 -8.02 -0.11 14.51
C TRP A 68 -8.40 0.91 15.58
N ASN A 69 -8.98 0.42 16.69
CA ASN A 69 -9.45 1.21 17.82
C ASN A 69 -8.34 1.65 18.78
N MET A 70 -7.09 1.21 18.59
CA MET A 70 -5.98 1.75 19.39
C MET A 70 -5.87 3.26 19.23
N THR A 71 -5.63 3.94 20.35
CA THR A 71 -5.15 5.31 20.35
C THR A 71 -3.77 5.40 19.69
N GLU A 72 -3.37 6.58 19.23
CA GLU A 72 -2.04 6.77 18.64
C GLU A 72 -0.92 6.33 19.59
N LYS A 73 -1.00 6.71 20.87
CA LYS A 73 -0.03 6.27 21.90
C LYS A 73 0.05 4.75 22.03
N GLN A 74 -1.09 4.05 22.04
CA GLN A 74 -1.11 2.59 22.11
C GLN A 74 -0.54 1.94 20.85
N CYS A 75 -0.89 2.46 19.68
CA CYS A 75 -0.40 1.96 18.40
C CYS A 75 1.11 2.17 18.26
N THR A 76 1.64 3.34 18.66
CA THR A 76 3.08 3.61 18.66
C THR A 76 3.80 2.68 19.61
N ALA A 77 3.28 2.46 20.83
CA ALA A 77 3.89 1.52 21.78
C ALA A 77 3.86 0.08 21.27
N PHE A 78 2.75 -0.35 20.65
CA PHE A 78 2.62 -1.66 20.01
C PHE A 78 3.67 -1.85 18.90
N ALA A 79 3.74 -0.91 17.96
CA ALA A 79 4.67 -0.95 16.85
C ALA A 79 6.14 -0.91 17.32
N ALA A 80 6.45 -0.11 18.33
CA ALA A 80 7.78 -0.07 18.94
C ALA A 80 8.17 -1.44 19.52
N GLY A 81 7.24 -2.11 20.20
CA GLY A 81 7.43 -3.45 20.74
C GLY A 81 7.76 -4.47 19.66
N GLU A 82 7.05 -4.45 18.53
CA GLU A 82 7.33 -5.35 17.40
C GLU A 82 8.69 -5.07 16.75
N LEU A 83 9.05 -3.80 16.57
CA LEU A 83 10.34 -3.41 16.02
C LEU A 83 11.52 -3.86 16.91
N VAL A 84 11.36 -3.79 18.24
CA VAL A 84 12.35 -4.29 19.19
C VAL A 84 12.40 -5.82 19.17
N LYS A 85 11.24 -6.48 19.13
CA LYS A 85 11.14 -7.94 19.04
C LYS A 85 11.84 -8.50 17.79
N MET A 86 11.69 -7.82 16.65
CA MET A 86 12.40 -8.15 15.40
C MET A 86 13.87 -7.72 15.38
N GLY A 87 14.36 -7.04 16.43
CA GLY A 87 15.73 -6.55 16.52
C GLY A 87 16.03 -5.37 15.59
N ILE A 88 15.02 -4.72 15.00
CA ILE A 88 15.17 -3.55 14.12
C ILE A 88 15.54 -2.31 14.94
N LEU A 89 14.98 -2.20 16.15
CA LEU A 89 15.34 -1.20 17.15
C LEU A 89 15.97 -1.87 18.36
N SER A 90 16.85 -1.16 19.05
CA SER A 90 17.42 -1.63 20.32
C SER A 90 16.44 -1.39 21.47
N SER A 91 15.75 -0.25 21.46
CA SER A 91 14.80 0.11 22.51
C SER A 91 13.69 1.04 21.99
N PRO A 92 12.48 1.06 22.58
CA PRO A 92 11.42 2.00 22.20
C PRO A 92 11.83 3.47 22.35
N GLU A 93 12.75 3.79 23.25
CA GLU A 93 13.29 5.13 23.53
C GLU A 93 14.15 5.68 22.38
N ASP A 94 14.50 4.85 21.39
CA ASP A 94 15.14 5.30 20.15
C ASP A 94 14.17 6.03 19.22
N ILE A 95 12.85 5.94 19.45
CA ILE A 95 11.83 6.64 18.68
C ILE A 95 11.80 8.11 19.11
N LEU A 96 12.00 9.00 18.14
CA LEU A 96 12.00 10.44 18.37
C LEU A 96 10.61 11.05 18.19
N ASP A 97 9.85 10.51 17.24
CA ASP A 97 8.53 10.99 16.86
C ASP A 97 7.77 9.86 16.15
N SER A 98 6.44 9.97 16.12
CA SER A 98 5.56 9.03 15.42
C SER A 98 4.32 9.74 14.92
N HIS A 99 3.83 9.35 13.75
CA HIS A 99 2.56 9.80 13.23
C HIS A 99 1.73 8.62 12.74
N ARG A 100 0.45 8.57 13.11
CA ARG A 100 -0.47 7.53 12.65
C ARG A 100 -1.54 8.07 11.71
N VAL A 101 -1.69 7.40 10.57
CA VAL A 101 -2.80 7.60 9.64
C VAL A 101 -3.64 6.32 9.55
N ARG A 102 -4.96 6.47 9.60
CA ARG A 102 -5.92 5.39 9.35
C ARG A 102 -6.58 5.62 8.00
N VAL A 103 -6.53 4.60 7.13
CA VAL A 103 -7.09 4.69 5.79
C VAL A 103 -8.23 3.68 5.66
N LYS A 104 -9.47 4.16 5.58
CA LYS A 104 -10.63 3.32 5.27
C LYS A 104 -10.62 2.95 3.80
N LYS A 105 -11.12 1.74 3.46
CA LYS A 105 -11.22 1.25 2.07
C LYS A 105 -9.88 1.31 1.32
N ALA A 106 -8.79 0.96 2.00
CA ALA A 106 -7.44 1.01 1.42
C ALA A 106 -7.22 -0.10 0.37
N TYR A 107 -7.79 -1.29 0.61
CA TYR A 107 -7.60 -2.45 -0.24
C TYR A 107 -8.96 -2.98 -0.72
N PRO A 108 -9.21 -2.99 -2.04
CA PRO A 108 -10.27 -3.80 -2.62
C PRO A 108 -9.97 -5.26 -2.30
N ALA A 109 -10.91 -5.91 -1.63
CA ALA A 109 -10.77 -7.31 -1.27
C ALA A 109 -11.75 -8.14 -2.10
N TYR A 110 -11.26 -9.26 -2.63
CA TYR A 110 -11.96 -10.12 -3.58
C TYR A 110 -12.44 -11.38 -2.87
N PHE A 111 -13.48 -11.22 -2.05
CA PHE A 111 -14.09 -12.33 -1.32
C PHE A 111 -15.62 -12.16 -1.29
N ASP A 112 -16.32 -13.17 -0.77
CA ASP A 112 -17.77 -13.22 -0.63
C ASP A 112 -18.54 -12.84 -1.91
N THR A 113 -19.22 -11.70 -1.90
CA THR A 113 -20.10 -11.24 -2.98
C THR A 113 -19.35 -10.69 -4.19
N TYR A 114 -18.01 -10.64 -4.16
CA TYR A 114 -17.21 -10.18 -5.28
C TYR A 114 -17.46 -11.01 -6.55
N ALA A 115 -17.80 -12.30 -6.42
CA ALA A 115 -18.22 -13.14 -7.55
C ALA A 115 -19.45 -12.63 -8.31
N GLN A 116 -20.18 -11.64 -7.78
CA GLN A 116 -21.33 -11.00 -8.41
C GLN A 116 -21.01 -9.61 -8.97
N ILE A 117 -19.74 -9.19 -9.01
CA ILE A 117 -19.33 -7.84 -9.42
C ILE A 117 -19.83 -7.48 -10.83
N ASP A 118 -19.84 -8.42 -11.76
CA ASP A 118 -20.34 -8.19 -13.13
C ASP A 118 -21.80 -7.77 -13.17
N ARG A 119 -22.63 -8.28 -12.24
CA ARG A 119 -24.04 -7.87 -12.12
C ARG A 119 -24.15 -6.41 -11.68
N LEU A 120 -23.29 -5.99 -10.76
CA LEU A 120 -23.22 -4.59 -10.31
C LEU A 120 -22.71 -3.69 -11.43
N ILE A 121 -21.64 -4.08 -12.13
CA ILE A 121 -21.10 -3.35 -13.28
C ILE A 121 -22.17 -3.18 -14.36
N ALA A 122 -22.87 -4.25 -14.72
CA ALA A 122 -23.93 -4.21 -15.72
C ALA A 122 -25.09 -3.28 -15.31
N TYR A 123 -25.46 -3.25 -14.03
CA TYR A 123 -26.45 -2.32 -13.50
C TYR A 123 -25.97 -0.86 -13.56
N LEU A 124 -24.74 -0.59 -13.11
CA LEU A 124 -24.17 0.76 -13.11
C LEU A 124 -23.97 1.32 -14.52
N ASN A 125 -23.66 0.46 -15.50
CA ASN A 125 -23.48 0.86 -16.89
C ASN A 125 -24.79 1.30 -17.59
N GLN A 126 -25.97 1.08 -16.97
CA GLN A 126 -27.25 1.61 -17.48
C GLN A 126 -27.35 3.14 -17.36
N PHE A 127 -26.52 3.76 -16.50
CA PHE A 127 -26.50 5.21 -16.31
C PHE A 127 -25.44 5.84 -17.24
N GLU A 128 -25.91 6.54 -18.28
CA GLU A 128 -25.00 7.11 -19.30
C GLU A 128 -24.00 8.13 -18.72
N ASN A 129 -24.40 8.86 -17.68
CA ASN A 129 -23.63 9.94 -17.04
C ASN A 129 -22.87 9.50 -15.78
N LEU A 130 -22.75 8.19 -15.51
CA LEU A 130 -22.01 7.65 -14.36
C LEU A 130 -20.71 6.96 -14.82
N TYR A 131 -19.58 7.37 -14.27
CA TYR A 131 -18.26 6.78 -14.54
C TYR A 131 -17.61 6.30 -13.24
N CYS A 132 -17.37 5.00 -13.16
CA CYS A 132 -16.67 4.36 -12.06
C CYS A 132 -15.18 4.29 -12.38
N ILE A 133 -14.35 5.06 -11.67
CA ILE A 133 -12.92 5.21 -11.95
C ILE A 133 -12.05 4.95 -10.72
N GLY A 134 -10.80 4.59 -10.96
CA GLY A 134 -9.80 4.37 -9.92
C GLY A 134 -10.08 3.17 -9.01
N ARG A 135 -9.17 2.96 -8.05
CA ARG A 135 -9.11 1.77 -7.18
C ARG A 135 -10.45 1.36 -6.55
N ASN A 136 -11.12 2.27 -5.83
CA ASN A 136 -12.38 1.95 -5.15
C ASN A 136 -13.62 2.19 -6.02
N GLY A 137 -13.54 3.06 -7.03
CA GLY A 137 -14.67 3.28 -7.94
C GLY A 137 -14.93 2.05 -8.81
N GLN A 138 -13.86 1.36 -9.22
CA GLN A 138 -13.94 0.11 -9.95
C GLN A 138 -13.86 -1.13 -9.06
N HIS A 139 -13.51 -0.95 -7.78
CA HIS A 139 -13.13 -2.04 -6.87
C HIS A 139 -12.04 -2.94 -7.47
N HIS A 140 -11.05 -2.34 -8.12
CA HIS A 140 -9.88 -3.00 -8.70
C HIS A 140 -8.63 -2.67 -7.89
N TYR A 141 -7.77 -3.65 -7.65
CA TYR A 141 -6.46 -3.49 -7.04
C TYR A 141 -5.53 -2.72 -7.99
N ASN A 142 -5.67 -1.40 -7.97
CA ASN A 142 -4.99 -0.49 -8.88
C ASN A 142 -3.86 0.25 -8.18
N ASN A 143 -2.78 0.47 -8.93
CA ASN A 143 -1.76 1.46 -8.62
C ASN A 143 -2.22 2.86 -9.09
N MET A 144 -1.39 3.87 -8.82
CA MET A 144 -1.71 5.27 -9.10
C MET A 144 -1.88 5.53 -10.60
N ASP A 145 -0.97 5.00 -11.42
CA ASP A 145 -0.96 5.10 -12.88
C ASP A 145 -2.22 4.48 -13.49
N HIS A 146 -2.63 3.30 -13.04
CA HIS A 146 -3.91 2.69 -13.46
C HIS A 146 -5.10 3.57 -13.09
N SER A 147 -5.10 4.11 -11.87
CA SER A 147 -6.18 5.01 -11.44
C SER A 147 -6.23 6.29 -12.27
N MET A 148 -5.08 6.85 -12.65
CA MET A 148 -5.02 7.99 -13.56
C MET A 148 -5.51 7.63 -14.97
N MET A 149 -5.12 6.45 -15.48
CA MET A 149 -5.53 5.98 -16.80
C MET A 149 -7.05 5.86 -16.92
N THR A 150 -7.73 5.36 -15.89
CA THR A 150 -9.21 5.29 -15.87
C THR A 150 -9.86 6.67 -16.01
N ALA A 151 -9.22 7.72 -15.50
CA ALA A 151 -9.68 9.10 -15.65
C ALA A 151 -9.47 9.61 -17.07
N PHE A 152 -8.33 9.31 -17.70
CA PHE A 152 -8.08 9.67 -19.11
C PHE A 152 -9.08 9.00 -20.04
N GLU A 153 -9.30 7.70 -19.91
CA GLU A 153 -10.29 6.95 -20.69
C GLU A 153 -11.72 7.48 -20.49
N SER A 154 -12.06 7.91 -19.26
CA SER A 154 -13.37 8.51 -18.99
C SER A 154 -13.54 9.87 -19.66
N VAL A 155 -12.50 10.71 -19.63
CA VAL A 155 -12.53 12.01 -20.31
C VAL A 155 -12.62 11.84 -21.83
N ASP A 156 -11.86 10.90 -22.40
CA ASP A 156 -11.93 10.60 -23.84
C ASP A 156 -13.32 10.11 -24.25
N ASN A 157 -13.94 9.22 -23.46
CA ASN A 157 -15.30 8.76 -23.71
C ASN A 157 -16.32 9.92 -23.69
N ILE A 158 -16.18 10.86 -22.74
CA ILE A 158 -17.05 12.02 -22.64
C ILE A 158 -16.89 12.93 -23.87
N LEU A 159 -15.65 13.23 -24.28
CA LEU A 159 -15.37 14.12 -25.40
C LEU A 159 -15.75 13.52 -26.76
N SER A 160 -15.67 12.20 -26.90
CA SER A 160 -16.02 11.46 -28.12
C SER A 160 -17.48 11.00 -28.17
N GLU A 161 -18.29 11.35 -27.16
CA GLU A 161 -19.68 10.89 -26.98
C GLU A 161 -19.82 9.35 -26.96
N LYS A 162 -18.75 8.65 -26.56
CA LYS A 162 -18.73 7.19 -26.43
C LYS A 162 -19.43 6.76 -25.14
N LYS A 163 -20.61 6.15 -25.31
CA LYS A 163 -21.44 5.69 -24.19
C LYS A 163 -20.97 4.39 -23.54
N ASP A 164 -20.33 3.52 -24.32
CA ASP A 164 -19.76 2.26 -23.84
C ASP A 164 -18.53 2.52 -22.95
N LYS A 165 -18.47 1.83 -21.81
CA LYS A 165 -17.48 2.05 -20.74
C LYS A 165 -16.49 0.88 -20.59
N ALA A 166 -16.52 -0.10 -21.49
CA ALA A 166 -15.68 -1.28 -21.40
C ALA A 166 -14.18 -0.95 -21.32
N ASN A 167 -13.71 0.06 -22.08
CA ASN A 167 -12.32 0.51 -22.04
C ASN A 167 -11.88 0.96 -20.64
N ILE A 168 -12.77 1.62 -19.89
CA ILE A 168 -12.48 2.10 -18.55
C ILE A 168 -12.39 0.91 -17.58
N TRP A 169 -13.37 0.01 -17.61
CA TRP A 169 -13.41 -1.19 -16.78
C TRP A 169 -12.22 -2.12 -17.02
N ASN A 170 -11.70 -2.17 -18.25
CA ASN A 170 -10.61 -3.06 -18.62
C ASN A 170 -9.21 -2.52 -18.26
N VAL A 171 -9.09 -1.28 -17.78
CA VAL A 171 -7.80 -0.77 -17.28
C VAL A 171 -7.30 -1.70 -16.17
N ASN A 172 -6.06 -2.18 -16.32
CA ASN A 172 -5.39 -3.10 -15.38
C ASN A 172 -6.01 -4.51 -15.28
N THR A 173 -6.82 -4.93 -16.26
CA THR A 173 -7.38 -6.31 -16.31
C THR A 173 -6.67 -7.23 -17.31
N ASP A 174 -5.94 -6.67 -18.30
CA ASP A 174 -5.18 -7.46 -19.30
C ASP A 174 -3.89 -8.09 -18.73
N GLY A 175 -3.57 -7.80 -17.47
CA GLY A 175 -2.49 -8.42 -16.73
C GLY A 175 -3.03 -9.55 -15.85
N ASP A 176 -3.56 -10.60 -16.46
CA ASP A 176 -3.63 -11.90 -15.79
C ASP A 176 -2.30 -12.14 -15.10
N TYR A 177 -2.37 -12.30 -13.79
CA TYR A 177 -1.28 -12.59 -12.89
C TYR A 177 -0.28 -13.55 -13.56
N GLN A 178 0.94 -13.08 -13.83
CA GLN A 178 2.08 -13.93 -14.19
C GLN A 178 2.55 -14.76 -12.98
N GLU A 179 1.63 -15.43 -12.29
CA GLU A 179 1.86 -16.55 -11.39
C GLU A 179 0.98 -17.75 -11.78
N GLU A 180 0.67 -17.90 -13.07
CA GLU A 180 0.42 -19.25 -13.58
C GLU A 180 1.74 -20.03 -13.52
N ASN A 181 1.85 -20.86 -12.49
CA ASN A 181 2.81 -21.96 -12.42
C ASN A 181 2.73 -22.75 -13.73
N LYS A 182 3.66 -22.48 -14.67
CA LYS A 182 4.02 -23.43 -15.70
C LYS A 182 4.58 -24.66 -14.99
N LYS A 183 3.71 -25.64 -14.74
CA LYS A 183 4.14 -27.02 -14.58
C LYS A 183 4.72 -27.44 -15.93
N GLU A 184 6.03 -27.41 -16.02
CA GLU A 184 6.76 -28.15 -17.03
C GLU A 184 6.42 -29.63 -16.84
N GLY A 185 5.85 -30.22 -17.89
CA GLY A 185 5.72 -31.66 -18.07
C GLY A 185 6.83 -32.18 -18.96
#